data_AF-A0A3D2NE99-F1
#
_entry.id   AF-A0A3D2NE99-F1
#
_cell.length_a   1.000
_cell.length_b   1.000
_cell.length_c   1.000
_cell.angle_alpha   90.00
_cell.angle_beta   90.00
_cell.angle_gamma   90.00
#
_symmetry.space_group_name_H-M   'P 1'
#
loop_
_entity.id
_entity.type
_entity.pdbx_description
1 polymer ?
#
loop_
_entity_poly.entity_id
_entity_poly.type
_entity_poly.pdbx_seq_one_letter_code
_entity_poly.pdbx_strand_id
1 'polypeptide(L)'
;FTPVSYLFHYGDSTTRETTTPGTDWADLGAPQFTATPTSHSYTAVGTYDAHVDIRYAAEGDAGFGWFPIAGILDVSTDAVPIRIVDVETALVEQTCAEDPDGPGC
;
A
#
# COMPACT_ATOMS: atom_id res chain seq x y z
N PHE A 1 6.72 -18.55 14.32
CA PHE A 1 5.63 -17.78 13.69
C PHE A 1 5.97 -17.62 12.23
N THR A 2 5.02 -17.93 11.37
CA THR A 2 5.18 -17.88 9.91
C THR A 2 4.03 -17.05 9.34
N PRO A 3 4.30 -16.01 8.52
CA PRO A 3 3.25 -15.27 7.86
C PRO A 3 2.43 -16.21 6.97
N VAL A 4 1.11 -16.13 7.07
CA VAL A 4 0.18 -16.90 6.24
C VAL A 4 -0.65 -16.02 5.32
N SER A 5 -0.89 -14.76 5.69
CA SER A 5 -1.52 -13.76 4.83
C SER A 5 -1.22 -12.34 5.32
N TYR A 6 -1.54 -11.37 4.46
CA TYR A 6 -1.34 -9.95 4.66
C TYR A 6 -2.65 -9.23 4.33
N LEU A 7 -3.25 -8.55 5.31
CA LEU A 7 -4.45 -7.74 5.11
C LEU A 7 -4.04 -6.27 4.96
N PHE A 8 -4.11 -5.78 3.73
CA PHE A 8 -3.87 -4.38 3.41
C PHE A 8 -5.10 -3.55 3.77
N HIS A 9 -4.89 -2.50 4.54
CA HIS A 9 -5.86 -1.45 4.82
C HIS A 9 -5.43 -0.19 4.08
N TYR A 10 -6.27 0.31 3.16
CA TYR A 10 -5.91 1.44 2.30
C TYR A 10 -6.29 2.81 2.87
N GLY A 11 -6.90 2.85 4.06
CA GLY A 11 -7.29 4.10 4.72
C GLY A 11 -8.59 4.73 4.21
N ASP A 12 -9.19 4.20 3.13
CA ASP A 12 -10.48 4.62 2.56
C ASP A 12 -11.63 3.65 2.89
N SER A 13 -11.51 2.91 4.00
CA SER A 13 -12.38 1.81 4.43
C SER A 13 -12.35 0.54 3.56
N THR A 14 -11.55 0.53 2.49
CA THR A 14 -11.34 -0.69 1.71
C THR A 14 -10.14 -1.48 2.21
N THR A 15 -10.20 -2.79 2.02
CA THR A 15 -9.14 -3.71 2.42
C THR A 15 -8.90 -4.77 1.36
N ARG A 16 -7.71 -5.35 1.32
CA ARG A 16 -7.41 -6.51 0.48
C ARG A 16 -6.50 -7.49 1.20
N GLU A 17 -6.91 -8.76 1.26
CA GLU A 17 -6.06 -9.83 1.76
C GLU A 17 -5.28 -10.48 0.62
N THR A 18 -3.98 -10.71 0.84
CA THR A 18 -3.07 -11.38 -0.10
C THR A 18 -2.23 -12.43 0.63
N THR A 19 -1.62 -13.34 -0.14
CA THR A 19 -0.61 -14.29 0.35
C THR A 19 0.83 -13.79 0.14
N THR A 20 1.00 -12.63 -0.50
CA THR A 20 2.30 -12.00 -0.75
C THR A 20 2.37 -10.63 -0.06
N PRO A 21 3.51 -10.27 0.53
CA PRO A 21 3.69 -8.99 1.23
C PRO A 21 3.72 -7.75 0.30
N GLY A 22 3.66 -7.95 -1.02
CA GLY A 22 4.00 -6.92 -2.00
C GLY A 22 5.51 -6.84 -2.25
N THR A 23 5.90 -6.11 -3.28
CA THR A 23 7.30 -5.90 -3.69
C THR A 23 7.37 -4.61 -4.50
N ASP A 24 8.50 -3.92 -4.43
CA ASP A 24 8.74 -2.69 -5.19
C ASP A 24 8.73 -2.96 -6.70
N TRP A 25 8.21 -2.02 -7.47
CA TRP A 25 8.19 -2.14 -8.94
C TRP A 25 9.58 -2.32 -9.55
N ALA A 26 10.61 -1.69 -8.94
CA ALA A 26 11.99 -1.83 -9.38
C ALA A 26 12.48 -3.28 -9.28
N ASP A 27 12.20 -3.95 -8.15
CA ASP A 27 12.55 -5.36 -7.92
C ASP A 27 11.73 -6.31 -8.80
N LEU A 28 10.51 -5.90 -9.17
CA LEU A 28 9.68 -6.61 -10.15
C LEU A 28 10.11 -6.37 -11.61
N GLY A 29 11.03 -5.42 -11.86
CA GLY A 29 11.39 -4.97 -13.20
C GLY A 29 10.22 -4.34 -13.97
N ALA A 30 9.23 -3.80 -13.25
CA ALA A 30 7.99 -3.27 -13.82
C ALA A 30 8.01 -1.73 -13.83
N PRO A 31 7.34 -1.08 -14.80
CA PRO A 31 7.10 0.35 -14.74
C PRO A 31 6.31 0.77 -13.49
N GLN A 32 6.54 1.99 -13.02
CA GLN A 32 5.74 2.59 -11.95
C GLN A 32 4.25 2.57 -12.32
N PHE A 33 3.39 2.38 -11.31
CA PHE A 33 1.94 2.24 -11.46
C PHE A 33 1.45 1.00 -12.22
N THR A 34 2.34 0.02 -12.48
CA THR A 34 1.90 -1.29 -12.97
C THR A 34 1.07 -1.98 -11.88
N ALA A 35 -0.12 -2.47 -12.22
CA ALA A 35 -0.97 -3.15 -11.26
C ALA A 35 -0.30 -4.42 -10.70
N THR A 36 -0.29 -4.54 -9.39
CA THR A 36 0.19 -5.68 -8.59
C THR A 36 -0.97 -6.26 -7.75
N PRO A 37 -0.82 -7.45 -7.15
CA PRO A 37 -1.84 -7.99 -6.24
C PRO A 37 -2.21 -7.05 -5.09
N THR A 38 -1.29 -6.19 -4.65
CA THR A 38 -1.45 -5.23 -3.55
C THR A 38 -1.84 -3.82 -4.02
N SER A 39 -2.13 -3.63 -5.31
CA SER A 39 -2.53 -2.33 -5.86
C SER A 39 -3.96 -1.95 -5.50
N HIS A 40 -4.17 -0.64 -5.32
CA HIS A 40 -5.46 -0.02 -5.02
C HIS A 40 -5.62 1.31 -5.75
N SER A 41 -6.86 1.64 -6.11
CA SER A 41 -7.22 2.89 -6.78
C SER A 41 -8.18 3.69 -5.91
N TYR A 42 -7.79 4.91 -5.57
CA TYR A 42 -8.61 5.84 -4.80
C TYR A 42 -9.55 6.63 -5.71
N THR A 43 -10.77 6.90 -5.23
CA THR A 43 -11.80 7.63 -6.00
C THR A 43 -11.88 9.12 -5.68
N ALA A 44 -11.24 9.57 -4.59
CA ALA A 44 -11.25 10.95 -4.16
C ALA A 44 -9.84 11.44 -3.81
N VAL A 45 -9.62 12.74 -3.99
CA VAL A 45 -8.41 13.42 -3.49
C VAL A 45 -8.43 13.47 -1.97
N GLY A 46 -7.26 13.35 -1.36
CA GLY A 46 -7.17 13.28 0.10
C GLY A 46 -5.84 12.73 0.59
N THR A 47 -5.72 12.60 1.91
CA THR A 47 -4.65 11.85 2.55
C THR A 47 -5.26 10.63 3.23
N TYR A 48 -4.66 9.47 2.99
CA TYR A 48 -5.13 8.19 3.51
C TYR A 48 -3.99 7.49 4.26
N ASP A 49 -4.25 7.06 5.48
CA ASP A 49 -3.29 6.30 6.29
C ASP A 49 -3.44 4.81 5.96
N ALA A 50 -2.48 4.28 5.19
CA ALA A 50 -2.45 2.88 4.81
C ALA A 50 -1.55 2.08 5.75
N HIS A 51 -1.98 0.87 6.13
CA HIS A 51 -1.20 -0.06 6.95
C HIS A 51 -1.51 -1.51 6.56
N VAL A 52 -0.75 -2.46 7.10
CA VAL A 52 -0.95 -3.88 6.85
C VAL A 52 -1.06 -4.63 8.17
N ASP A 53 -2.06 -5.50 8.31
CA ASP A 53 -2.06 -6.53 9.35
C ASP A 53 -1.42 -7.80 8.79
N ILE A 54 -0.29 -8.19 9.38
CA ILE A 54 0.40 -9.43 9.05
C ILE A 54 -0.16 -10.55 9.91
N ARG A 55 -0.68 -11.60 9.27
CA ARG A 55 -1.29 -12.74 9.94
C ARG A 55 -0.29 -13.88 10.06
N TYR A 56 0.02 -14.28 11.29
CA TYR A 56 0.97 -15.35 11.56
C TYR A 56 0.28 -16.61 12.08
N ALA A 57 0.69 -17.76 11.54
CA ALA A 57 0.48 -19.05 12.17
C ALA A 57 1.67 -19.39 13.10
N ALA A 58 1.41 -20.13 14.17
CA ALA A 58 2.42 -20.61 15.09
C ALA A 58 2.52 -22.14 15.05
N GLU A 59 3.72 -22.63 15.27
CA GLU A 59 4.02 -24.05 15.45
C GLU A 59 4.80 -24.21 16.76
N GLY A 60 4.59 -25.33 17.44
CA GLY A 60 5.28 -25.68 18.67
C GLY A 60 5.94 -27.05 18.58
N ASP A 61 6.94 -27.28 19.43
CA ASP A 61 7.54 -28.60 19.64
C ASP A 61 7.59 -28.87 21.15
N ALA A 62 7.05 -30.02 21.55
CA ALA A 62 7.01 -30.49 22.93
C ALA A 62 7.81 -31.80 23.12
N GLY A 63 8.73 -32.10 22.20
CA GLY A 63 9.63 -33.26 22.25
C GLY A 63 9.18 -34.45 21.39
N PHE A 64 8.12 -34.30 20.59
CA PHE A 64 7.58 -35.34 19.69
C PHE A 64 7.36 -34.84 18.25
N GLY A 65 7.95 -33.69 17.92
CA GLY A 65 7.88 -33.08 16.60
C GLY A 65 7.02 -31.82 16.56
N TRP A 66 7.12 -31.11 15.44
CA TRP A 66 6.37 -29.88 15.21
C TRP A 66 4.88 -30.14 15.04
N PHE A 67 4.06 -29.33 15.69
CA PHE A 67 2.60 -29.33 15.53
C PHE A 67 2.06 -27.90 15.39
N PRO A 68 0.98 -27.70 14.62
CA PRO A 68 0.36 -26.39 14.47
C PRO A 68 -0.35 -25.98 15.77
N ILE A 69 -0.21 -24.71 16.13
CA ILE A 69 -0.95 -24.08 17.21
C ILE A 69 -2.18 -23.41 16.60
N ALA A 70 -3.38 -23.79 17.06
CA ALA A 70 -4.62 -23.24 16.53
C ALA A 70 -4.74 -21.74 16.85
N GLY A 71 -4.99 -20.95 15.81
CA GLY A 71 -5.17 -19.50 15.91
C GLY A 71 -4.33 -18.74 14.90
N ILE A 72 -4.63 -17.45 14.79
CA ILE A 72 -3.85 -16.48 14.01
C ILE A 72 -3.45 -15.36 14.96
N LEU A 73 -2.20 -14.93 14.84
CA LEU A 73 -1.70 -13.72 15.47
C LEU A 73 -1.65 -12.61 14.41
N ASP A 74 -2.48 -11.59 14.57
CA ASP A 74 -2.42 -10.37 13.76
C ASP A 74 -1.39 -9.40 14.38
N VAL A 75 -0.50 -8.87 13.53
CA VAL A 75 0.47 -7.82 13.89
C VAL A 75 0.34 -6.69 12.88
N SER A 76 -0.09 -5.52 13.34
CA SER A 76 -0.24 -4.33 12.51
C SER A 76 1.11 -3.62 12.30
N THR A 77 1.37 -3.14 11.09
CA THR A 77 2.46 -2.21 10.81
C THR A 77 2.11 -0.80 11.25
N ASP A 78 3.12 0.07 11.36
CA ASP A 78 2.87 1.51 11.40
C ASP A 78 2.14 1.96 10.12
N ALA A 79 1.31 2.99 10.26
CA ALA A 79 0.60 3.58 9.14
C ALA A 79 1.51 4.51 8.33
N VAL A 80 1.35 4.47 7.01
CA VAL A 80 2.04 5.34 6.05
C VAL A 80 1.02 6.26 5.38
N PRO A 81 1.21 7.59 5.42
CA PRO A 81 0.31 8.51 4.76
C PRO A 81 0.51 8.50 3.24
N ILE A 82 -0.57 8.28 2.50
CA ILE A 82 -0.63 8.35 1.03
C ILE A 82 -1.43 9.59 0.65
N ARG A 83 -0.83 10.48 -0.13
CA ARG A 83 -1.50 11.68 -0.65
C ARG A 83 -1.97 11.44 -2.08
N ILE A 84 -3.28 11.53 -2.27
CA ILE A 84 -3.93 11.49 -3.57
C ILE A 84 -4.25 12.92 -3.99
N VAL A 85 -3.67 13.33 -5.11
CA VAL A 85 -3.83 14.66 -5.69
C VAL A 85 -4.45 14.54 -7.06
N ASP A 86 -5.18 15.59 -7.45
CA ASP A 86 -5.55 15.79 -8.84
C ASP A 86 -4.52 16.72 -9.49
N VAL A 87 -4.17 16.43 -10.74
CA VAL A 87 -3.18 17.21 -11.49
C VAL A 87 -3.83 17.71 -12.76
N GLU A 88 -4.10 19.02 -12.79
CA GLU A 88 -4.58 19.71 -13.97
C GLU A 88 -3.37 20.25 -14.75
N THR A 89 -3.29 19.95 -16.05
CA THR A 89 -2.28 20.52 -16.93
C THR A 89 -2.89 21.64 -17.77
N ALA A 90 -2.29 22.83 -17.70
CA ALA A 90 -2.63 23.95 -18.56
C ALA A 90 -1.49 24.18 -19.56
N LEU A 91 -1.82 24.44 -20.82
CA LEU A 91 -0.86 24.94 -21.80
C LEU A 91 -0.67 26.44 -21.55
N VAL A 92 0.56 26.84 -21.24
CA VAL A 92 0.94 28.24 -21.10
C VAL A 92 1.75 28.70 -22.31
N GLU A 93 1.41 29.87 -22.85
CA GLU A 93 2.23 30.53 -23.89
C GLU A 93 3.43 31.28 -23.28
N GLN A 94 3.37 31.62 -21.98
CA GLN A 94 4.33 32.47 -21.27
C GLN A 94 4.74 31.83 -19.94
N THR A 95 5.97 32.10 -19.46
CA THR A 95 6.45 31.61 -18.16
C THR A 95 5.86 32.41 -16.99
N CYS A 96 5.89 31.88 -15.76
CA CYS A 96 5.43 32.60 -14.56
C CYS A 96 6.16 33.93 -14.29
N ALA A 97 7.38 34.10 -14.83
CA ALA A 97 8.09 35.37 -14.73
C ALA A 97 7.57 36.42 -15.73
N GLU A 98 6.99 35.97 -16.84
CA GLU A 98 6.45 36.80 -17.92
C GLU A 98 4.97 37.12 -17.71
N ASP A 99 4.19 36.15 -17.22
CA ASP A 99 2.79 36.30 -16.82
C ASP A 99 2.55 35.66 -15.44
N PRO A 100 2.80 36.39 -14.34
CA PRO A 100 2.65 35.88 -12.99
C PRO A 100 1.19 35.60 -12.59
N ASP A 101 0.20 36.08 -13.35
CA ASP A 101 -1.22 35.77 -13.15
C ASP A 101 -1.70 34.64 -14.09
N GLY A 102 -0.77 34.01 -14.84
CA GLY A 102 -1.03 32.94 -15.80
C GLY A 102 -1.35 31.59 -15.14
N PRO A 103 -2.04 30.67 -15.85
CA PRO A 103 -2.45 29.39 -15.27
C PRO A 103 -1.24 28.51 -14.92
N GLY A 104 -1.11 28.16 -13.64
CA GLY A 104 0.03 27.37 -13.11
C GLY A 104 1.06 28.20 -12.33
N CYS A 105 0.81 29.50 -12.20
CA CYS A 105 1.47 30.47 -11.33
C CYS A 105 0.43 30.97 -10.30
#